data_AF-A0A4Q3AU31-F1
#
_entry.id   AF-A0A4Q3AU31-F1
#
_cell.length_a   1.000
_cell.length_b   1.000
_cell.length_c   1.000
_cell.angle_alpha   90.00
_cell.angle_beta   90.00
_cell.angle_gamma   90.00
#
_symmetry.space_group_name_H-M   'P 1'
#
loop_
_entity.id
_entity.type
_entity.pdbx_description
1 polymer ?
#
loop_
_entity_poly.entity_id
_entity_poly.type
_entity_poly.pdbx_seq_one_letter_code
_entity_poly.pdbx_strand_id
1 'polypeptide(L)'
;MFLWHEAAAKGSTIQLPVKPIYGWDVMKEITRQVSIAVAAFNPPKFTTVISKSRRKGKIFIEYLRNGRGATCIAPWGIRRFGVTG
;
A
#
# COMPACT_ATOMS: atom_id res chain seq x y z
N MET A 1 -1.10 -14.40 -7.56
CA MET A 1 -1.87 -13.15 -7.65
C MET A 1 -1.03 -11.92 -7.85
N PHE A 2 0.23 -12.02 -8.28
CA PHE A 2 1.03 -10.81 -8.53
C PHE A 2 0.46 -10.17 -9.79
N LEU A 3 -0.45 -9.23 -9.59
CA LEU A 3 -0.86 -8.26 -10.58
C LEU A 3 -0.36 -6.92 -10.06
N TRP A 4 0.63 -6.37 -10.76
CA TRP A 4 0.89 -4.95 -10.68
C TRP A 4 -0.29 -4.26 -11.37
N HIS A 5 -1.06 -3.49 -10.61
CA HIS A 5 -2.12 -2.66 -11.16
C HIS A 5 -1.81 -1.21 -10.81
N GLU A 6 -1.81 -0.34 -11.82
CA GLU A 6 -1.77 1.10 -11.56
C GLU A 6 -3.06 1.48 -10.87
N ALA A 7 -2.97 2.03 -9.66
CA ALA A 7 -4.18 2.57 -9.06
C ALA A 7 -4.64 3.70 -9.97
N ALA A 8 -5.94 3.80 -10.26
CA ALA A 8 -6.42 4.90 -11.08
C ALA A 8 -6.09 6.27 -10.46
N ALA A 9 -5.87 6.34 -9.14
CA ALA A 9 -5.32 7.53 -8.48
C ALA A 9 -3.80 7.46 -8.36
N LYS A 10 -3.15 8.61 -8.11
CA LYS A 10 -1.69 8.77 -7.94
C LYS A 10 -1.05 7.64 -7.09
N GLY A 11 -0.52 6.61 -7.75
CA GLY A 11 0.17 5.48 -7.13
C GLY A 11 -0.09 4.12 -7.81
N SER A 12 0.60 3.09 -7.35
CA SER A 12 0.43 1.71 -7.82
C SER A 12 0.09 0.81 -6.64
N THR A 13 -0.73 -0.21 -6.86
CA THR A 13 -1.04 -1.21 -5.83
C THR A 13 -0.32 -2.52 -6.13
N ILE A 14 0.24 -3.13 -5.08
CA ILE A 14 0.84 -4.47 -5.14
C ILE A 14 -0.07 -5.41 -4.36
N GLN A 15 -0.50 -6.49 -5.00
CA GLN A 15 -1.30 -7.54 -4.37
C GLN A 15 -0.53 -8.87 -4.39
N LEU A 16 -0.48 -9.55 -3.25
CA LEU A 16 0.15 -10.84 -3.07
C LEU A 16 -0.87 -11.80 -2.44
N PRO A 17 -1.35 -12.83 -3.14
CA PRO A 17 -2.19 -13.82 -2.51
C PRO A 17 -1.36 -14.67 -1.59
N VAL A 18 -1.97 -14.95 -0.46
CA VAL A 18 -1.45 -15.84 0.55
C VAL A 18 -2.49 -16.89 0.83
N LYS A 19 -2.04 -18.07 1.26
CA LYS A 19 -2.97 -19.05 1.84
C LYS A 19 -3.55 -18.45 3.13
N PRO A 20 -4.84 -18.66 3.45
CA PRO A 20 -5.48 -18.09 4.64
C PRO A 20 -5.10 -18.89 5.91
N ILE A 21 -3.80 -19.05 6.16
CA ILE A 21 -3.25 -19.83 7.28
C ILE A 21 -2.92 -18.95 8.50
N TYR A 22 -2.88 -17.63 8.33
CA TYR A 22 -2.58 -16.66 9.39
C TYR A 22 -3.74 -15.69 9.57
N GLY A 23 -3.92 -15.22 10.81
CA GLY A 23 -4.89 -14.18 11.14
C GLY A 23 -4.46 -12.79 10.65
N TRP A 24 -5.40 -11.84 10.69
CA TRP A 24 -5.20 -10.46 10.21
C TRP A 24 -4.04 -9.72 10.89
N ASP A 25 -3.86 -9.90 12.20
CA ASP A 25 -2.79 -9.19 12.93
C ASP A 25 -1.40 -9.66 12.48
N VAL A 26 -1.25 -10.96 12.26
CA VAL A 26 -0.01 -11.54 11.73
C VAL A 26 0.26 -11.04 10.31
N MET A 27 -0.76 -11.03 9.44
CA MET A 27 -0.61 -10.54 8.07
C MET A 27 -0.27 -9.04 8.01
N LYS A 28 -0.88 -8.24 8.88
CA LYS A 28 -0.58 -6.81 9.01
C LYS A 28 0.85 -6.58 9.49
N GLU A 29 1.34 -7.39 10.42
CA GLU A 29 2.71 -7.30 10.91
C GLU A 29 3.73 -7.71 9.83
N ILE A 30 3.49 -8.81 9.11
CA ILE A 30 4.35 -9.24 7.99
C ILE A 30 4.46 -8.12 6.95
N THR A 31 3.32 -7.55 6.53
CA THR A 31 3.31 -6.48 5.53
C THR A 31 3.97 -5.19 6.04
N ARG A 32 3.87 -4.89 7.34
CA ARG A 32 4.63 -3.82 7.98
C ARG A 32 6.14 -4.06 7.87
N GLN A 33 6.61 -5.25 8.21
CA GLN A 33 8.05 -5.58 8.14
C GLN A 33 8.60 -5.49 6.73
N VAL A 34 7.85 -6.00 5.73
CA VAL A 34 8.20 -5.85 4.32
C VAL A 34 8.31 -4.37 3.94
N SER A 35 7.35 -3.54 4.34
CA SER A 35 7.38 -2.11 4.03
C SER A 35 8.60 -1.39 4.63
N ILE A 36 9.02 -1.79 5.83
CA ILE A 36 10.21 -1.26 6.51
C ILE A 36 11.48 -1.69 5.76
N ALA A 37 11.57 -2.96 5.37
CA ALA A 37 12.71 -3.46 4.61
C ALA A 37 12.88 -2.74 3.26
N VAL A 38 11.79 -2.53 2.52
CA VAL A 38 11.84 -1.79 1.25
C VAL A 38 12.21 -0.32 1.48
N ALA A 39 11.69 0.31 2.54
CA ALA A 39 12.06 1.68 2.89
C ALA A 39 13.54 1.79 3.27
N ALA A 40 14.09 0.80 3.97
CA ALA A 40 15.50 0.73 4.34
C ALA A 40 16.42 0.47 3.14
N PHE A 41 15.93 -0.26 2.13
CA PHE A 41 16.68 -0.53 0.90
C PHE A 41 16.96 0.72 0.07
N ASN A 42 16.02 1.67 0.01
CA ASN A 42 16.26 2.98 -0.64
C ASN A 42 15.59 4.13 0.13
N PRO A 43 16.20 4.58 1.24
CA PRO A 43 15.64 5.60 2.13
C PRO A 43 15.41 6.98 1.50
N PRO A 44 16.18 7.43 0.48
CA PRO A 44 15.87 8.65 -0.25
C PRO A 44 14.54 8.57 -1.01
N LYS A 45 14.19 7.40 -1.56
CA LYS A 45 12.99 7.23 -2.38
C LYS A 45 11.75 6.79 -1.59
N PHE A 46 11.92 5.97 -0.56
CA PHE A 46 10.81 5.29 0.12
C PHE A 46 10.68 5.66 1.59
N THR A 47 9.47 5.53 2.12
CA THR A 47 9.20 5.74 3.55
C THR A 47 7.95 4.99 4.01
N THR A 48 7.94 4.63 5.30
CA THR A 48 6.76 4.10 6.01
C THR A 48 6.12 5.16 6.93
N VAL A 49 6.58 6.41 6.88
CA VAL A 49 6.03 7.51 7.67
C VAL A 49 4.67 7.93 7.11
N ILE A 50 3.62 7.80 7.92
CA ILE A 50 2.24 8.07 7.52
C ILE A 50 2.00 9.57 7.23
N SER A 51 2.54 10.43 8.09
CA SER A 51 2.32 11.88 8.03
C SER A 51 2.78 12.45 6.68
N LYS A 52 1.84 13.03 5.92
CA LYS A 52 2.09 13.62 4.59
C LYS A 52 3.17 14.70 4.62
N SER A 53 3.18 15.55 5.66
CA SER A 53 4.17 16.62 5.79
C SER A 53 5.59 16.08 5.97
N ARG A 54 5.74 14.90 6.58
CA ARG A 54 7.04 14.27 6.87
C ARG A 54 7.57 13.36 5.75
N ARG A 55 6.90 13.30 4.59
CA ARG A 55 7.28 12.44 3.46
C ARG A 55 7.32 13.14 2.11
N LYS A 56 7.54 14.46 2.10
CA LYS A 56 7.70 15.23 0.86
C LYS A 56 8.86 14.65 0.04
N GLY A 57 8.63 14.43 -1.26
CA GLY A 57 9.63 13.86 -2.16
C GLY A 57 9.85 12.35 -2.04
N LYS A 58 9.08 11.64 -1.21
CA LYS A 58 9.20 10.18 -1.02
C LYS A 58 7.91 9.45 -1.35
N ILE A 59 8.05 8.22 -1.81
CA ILE A 59 6.95 7.26 -2.00
C ILE A 59 6.65 6.62 -0.64
N PHE A 60 5.39 6.73 -0.21
CA PHE A 60 4.91 6.06 1.00
C PHE A 60 4.47 4.64 0.68
N ILE A 61 5.03 3.68 1.41
CA ILE A 61 4.65 2.28 1.31
C ILE A 61 3.52 2.03 2.32
N GLU A 62 2.28 2.06 1.84
CA GLU A 62 1.09 1.86 2.67
C GLU A 62 0.88 0.37 2.97
N TYR A 63 1.13 -0.05 4.22
CA TYR A 63 0.82 -1.40 4.71
C TYR A 63 -0.48 -1.47 5.53
N LEU A 64 -1.10 -0.33 5.83
CA LEU A 64 -2.25 -0.23 6.75
C LEU A 64 -3.52 -0.91 6.24
N ARG A 65 -3.61 -1.17 4.93
CA ARG A 65 -4.74 -1.83 4.26
C ARG A 65 -4.86 -3.32 4.58
N ASN A 66 -3.90 -3.90 5.29
CA ASN A 66 -3.85 -5.33 5.63
C ASN A 66 -4.47 -5.67 6.99
N GLY A 67 -5.23 -4.73 7.59
CA GLY A 67 -5.98 -4.98 8.83
C GLY A 67 -7.41 -5.46 8.55
N ARG A 68 -8.01 -6.16 9.52
CA ARG A 68 -9.41 -6.60 9.43
C ARG A 68 -10.35 -5.40 9.19
N GLY A 69 -11.23 -5.51 8.21
CA GLY A 69 -12.20 -4.47 7.84
C GLY A 69 -11.63 -3.34 6.96
N ALA A 70 -10.33 -3.31 6.69
CA ALA A 70 -9.77 -2.40 5.71
C ALA A 70 -10.12 -2.89 4.29
N THR A 71 -10.43 -1.94 3.40
CA THR A 71 -10.75 -2.22 2.00
C THR A 71 -9.74 -1.57 1.06
N CYS A 72 -9.55 -2.18 -0.11
CA CYS A 72 -8.83 -1.62 -1.24
C CYS A 72 -9.78 -1.59 -2.44
N ILE A 73 -9.49 -0.74 -3.43
CA ILE A 73 -10.24 -0.76 -4.69
C ILE A 73 -10.02 -2.10 -5.39
N ALA A 74 -11.07 -2.67 -5.96
CA ALA A 74 -10.96 -3.90 -6.75
C ALA A 74 -10.10 -3.66 -8.00
N PRO A 75 -9.37 -4.68 -8.51
CA PRO A 75 -8.79 -4.63 -9.85
C PRO A 75 -9.85 -4.21 -10.87
N TRP A 76 -9.52 -3.31 -11.80
CA TRP A 76 -10.45 -2.73 -12.78
C TRP A 76 -11.59 -1.88 -12.21
N GLY A 77 -11.58 -1.59 -10.91
CA GLY A 77 -12.58 -0.73 -10.28
C GLY A 77 -12.52 0.71 -10.80
N ILE A 78 -13.66 1.24 -11.26
CA ILE A 78 -13.79 2.64 -11.68
C ILE A 78 -13.63 3.55 -10.47
N ARG A 79 -12.85 4.62 -10.62
CA ARG A 79 -12.71 5.68 -9.61
C ARG A 79 -13.33 6.97 -10.14
N ARG A 80 -14.17 7.61 -9.33
CA ARG A 80 -14.64 8.97 -9.61
C ARG A 80 -13.51 9.96 -9.33
N PHE A 81 -13.01 10.63 -10.36
CA PHE A 81 -12.18 11.83 -10.22
C PHE A 81 -13.11 13.04 -10.17
N GLY A 82 -12.90 13.93 -9.20
CA GLY A 82 -13.58 15.21 -9.20
C GLY A 82 -13.06 16.04 -10.37
N VAL A 83 -13.97 16.57 -11.20
CA VAL A 83 -13.64 17.59 -12.19
C VAL A 83 -13.46 18.88 -11.39
N THR A 84 -12.22 19.28 -11.13
CA THR A 84 -11.92 20.63 -10.69
C THR A 84 -11.90 21.51 -11.94
N GLY A 85 -12.96 22.30 -12.13
CA GLY A 85 -12.96 23.42 -13.07
C GLY A 85 -12.07 24.55 -12.57
#